data_AF-A0A9D9UXV9-F1
#
_entry.id   AF-A0A9D9UXV9-F1
#
_cell.length_a   1.000
_cell.length_b   1.000
_cell.length_c   1.000
_cell.angle_alpha   90.00
_cell.angle_beta   90.00
_cell.angle_gamma   90.00
#
_symmetry.space_group_name_H-M   'P 1'
#
loop_
_entity.id
_entity.type
_entity.pdbx_description
1 polymer ?
#
loop_
_entity_poly.entity_id
_entity_poly.type
_entity_poly.pdbx_seq_one_letter_code
_entity_poly.pdbx_strand_id
1 'polypeptide(L)'
;MASKPGYWTSLHGLATLTLIGAAFYFLLVEHGAHVLPYLPFLIILLCPLMHIFMHKGRGGHADGEHAHGQHPDADEAYRRGLEEGRKEAAKRR
;
A
#
# COMPACT_ATOMS: atom_id res chain seq x y z
N MET A 1 4.12 31.49 -31.99
CA MET A 1 3.38 30.38 -31.35
C MET A 1 2.70 30.97 -30.13
N ALA A 2 1.39 31.18 -30.19
CA ALA A 2 0.63 31.82 -29.11
C ALA A 2 0.55 30.84 -27.91
N SER A 3 1.24 31.16 -26.82
CA SER A 3 1.05 30.46 -25.56
C SER A 3 -0.31 30.87 -25.00
N LYS A 4 -1.28 29.94 -24.98
CA LYS A 4 -2.57 30.14 -24.32
C LYS A 4 -2.29 30.54 -22.87
N PRO A 5 -2.84 31.65 -22.33
CA PRO A 5 -2.78 31.88 -20.89
C PRO A 5 -3.53 30.73 -20.23
N GLY A 6 -2.77 29.78 -19.69
CA GLY A 6 -3.32 28.65 -18.98
C GLY A 6 -4.14 29.18 -17.82
N TYR A 7 -5.28 28.55 -17.55
CA TYR A 7 -6.06 28.67 -16.31
C TYR A 7 -5.20 28.58 -15.03
N TRP A 8 -3.97 28.07 -15.14
CA TRP A 8 -2.88 28.07 -14.17
C TRP A 8 -2.33 29.46 -13.78
N THR A 9 -2.54 30.51 -14.57
CA THR A 9 -2.19 31.91 -14.22
C THR A 9 -3.42 32.79 -14.03
N SER A 10 -4.60 32.19 -13.90
CA SER A 10 -5.81 32.93 -13.52
C SER A 10 -5.61 33.56 -12.14
N LEU A 11 -6.02 34.82 -11.97
CA LEU A 11 -5.86 35.58 -10.72
C LEU A 11 -6.43 34.79 -9.52
N HIS A 12 -7.51 34.04 -9.73
CA HIS A 12 -8.07 33.16 -8.71
C HIS A 12 -7.17 31.97 -8.38
N GLY A 13 -6.50 31.37 -9.35
CA GLY A 13 -5.52 30.29 -9.12
C GLY A 13 -4.30 30.79 -8.34
N LEU A 14 -3.80 31.99 -8.67
CA LEU A 14 -2.71 32.60 -7.93
C LEU A 14 -3.13 32.99 -6.50
N ALA A 15 -4.33 33.55 -6.35
CA ALA A 15 -4.88 33.94 -5.05
C ALA A 15 -5.11 32.72 -4.14
N THR A 16 -5.66 31.62 -4.67
CA THR A 16 -5.84 30.39 -3.89
C THR A 16 -4.50 29.76 -3.54
N LEU A 17 -3.54 29.70 -4.47
CA LEU A 17 -2.21 29.16 -4.20
C LEU A 17 -1.48 29.99 -3.12
N THR A 18 -1.59 31.31 -3.19
CA THR A 18 -1.00 32.23 -2.21
C THR A 18 -1.66 32.07 -0.84
N LEU A 19 -3.00 31.98 -0.79
CA LEU A 19 -3.74 31.80 0.46
C LEU A 19 -3.41 30.46 1.11
N ILE A 20 -3.38 29.37 0.34
CA ILE A 20 -2.97 28.05 0.81
C ILE A 20 -1.52 28.13 1.32
N GLY A 21 -0.60 28.70 0.54
CA GLY A 21 0.79 28.88 0.94
C GLY A 21 0.94 29.67 2.24
N ALA A 22 0.19 30.78 2.39
CA ALA A 22 0.19 31.61 3.59
C ALA A 22 -0.38 30.86 4.81
N ALA A 23 -1.47 30.10 4.63
CA ALA A 23 -2.06 29.30 5.70
C ALA A 23 -1.10 28.18 6.15
N PHE A 24 -0.48 27.47 5.22
CA PHE A 24 0.55 26.46 5.52
C PHE A 24 1.76 27.08 6.21
N TYR A 25 2.23 28.24 5.74
CA TYR A 25 3.35 28.95 6.34
C TYR A 25 3.05 29.37 7.77
N PHE A 26 1.89 29.97 8.03
CA PHE A 26 1.47 30.38 9.37
C PHE A 26 1.33 29.16 10.31
N LEU A 27 0.76 28.06 9.81
CA LEU A 27 0.68 26.79 10.55
C LEU A 27 2.07 26.27 10.91
N LEU A 28 3.02 26.32 9.98
CA LEU A 28 4.40 25.85 10.20
C LEU A 28 5.22 26.80 11.08
N VAL A 29 4.96 28.09 11.09
CA VAL A 29 5.69 29.04 11.95
C VAL A 29 5.15 28.99 13.37
N GLU A 30 3.84 29.08 13.54
CA GLU A 30 3.21 29.12 14.86
C GLU A 30 3.18 27.73 15.52
N HIS A 31 2.88 26.69 14.74
CA HIS A 31 2.79 25.31 15.24
C HIS A 31 4.01 24.47 14.86
N GLY A 32 5.04 25.04 14.24
CA GLY A 32 6.25 24.33 13.82
C GLY A 32 6.96 23.59 14.95
N ALA A 33 7.01 24.19 16.13
CA ALA A 33 7.58 23.57 17.32
C ALA A 33 6.83 22.30 17.75
N HIS A 34 5.55 22.18 17.41
CA HIS A 34 4.75 20.97 17.61
C HIS A 34 4.86 20.05 16.38
N VAL A 35 4.85 20.57 15.15
CA VAL A 35 4.89 19.77 13.92
C VAL A 35 6.24 19.08 13.69
N LEU A 36 7.38 19.74 13.97
CA LEU A 36 8.72 19.18 13.83
C LEU A 36 8.94 17.89 14.62
N PRO A 37 8.57 17.80 15.92
CA PRO A 37 8.66 16.54 16.66
C PRO A 37 7.60 15.51 16.24
N TYR A 38 6.46 15.91 15.68
CA TYR A 38 5.45 14.97 15.16
C TYR A 38 5.76 14.44 13.74
N LEU A 39 6.64 15.09 12.98
CA LEU A 39 7.07 14.67 11.65
C LEU A 39 7.57 13.21 11.58
N PRO A 40 8.47 12.73 12.47
CA PRO A 40 8.86 11.32 12.47
C PRO A 40 7.70 10.36 12.75
N PHE A 41 6.78 10.73 13.64
CA PHE A 41 5.57 9.94 13.91
C PHE A 41 4.62 9.92 12.72
N LEU A 42 4.53 11.02 11.97
CA LEU A 42 3.69 11.12 10.78
C LEU A 42 4.20 10.21 9.66
N ILE A 43 5.52 10.04 9.51
CA ILE A 43 6.14 9.08 8.57
C ILE A 43 5.80 7.64 8.97
N ILE A 44 5.91 7.29 10.26
CA ILE A 44 5.56 5.95 10.75
C ILE A 44 4.06 5.69 10.56
N LEU A 45 3.20 6.68 10.86
CA LEU A 45 1.75 6.60 10.70
C LEU A 45 1.32 6.53 9.23
N LEU A 46 2.15 7.01 8.31
CA LEU A 46 1.93 6.87 6.87
C LEU A 46 1.90 5.39 6.45
N CYS A 47 2.69 4.53 7.11
CA CYS A 47 2.75 3.09 6.85
C CYS A 47 1.42 2.34 7.13
N PRO A 48 0.81 2.42 8.35
CA PRO A 48 -0.50 1.83 8.60
C PRO A 48 -1.60 2.52 7.81
N LEU A 49 -1.48 3.82 7.54
CA LEU A 49 -2.42 4.55 6.70
C LEU A 49 -2.47 3.95 5.29
N MET A 50 -1.31 3.73 4.66
CA MET A 50 -1.22 3.03 3.38
C MET A 50 -1.79 1.61 3.45
N HIS A 51 -1.47 0.84 4.49
CA HIS A 51 -1.99 -0.54 4.64
C HIS A 51 -3.52 -0.58 4.75
N ILE A 52 -4.13 0.35 5.47
CA ILE A 52 -5.61 0.44 5.62
C ILE A 52 -6.26 0.80 4.29
N PHE A 53 -5.68 1.74 3.54
CA PHE A 53 -6.21 2.13 2.22
C PHE A 53 -5.99 1.04 1.17
N MET A 54 -4.91 0.27 1.27
CA MET A 54 -4.63 -0.87 0.39
C MET A 54 -5.46 -2.12 0.75
N HIS A 55 -5.97 -2.24 1.98
CA HIS A 55 -6.88 -3.31 2.36
C HIS A 55 -8.35 -3.09 1.92
N LYS A 56 -8.74 -1.87 1.53
CA LYS A 56 -10.13 -1.53 1.19
C LYS A 56 -10.52 -1.68 -0.28
N GLY A 57 -9.61 -2.08 -1.18
CA GLY A 57 -9.92 -2.11 -2.61
C GLY A 57 -9.26 -3.27 -3.37
N ARG A 58 -10.09 -4.28 -3.69
CA ARG A 58 -10.13 -5.12 -4.94
C ARG A 58 -10.57 -6.58 -4.72
N GLY A 59 -11.48 -6.85 -3.79
CA GLY A 59 -12.15 -8.16 -3.66
C GLY A 59 -13.41 -8.29 -4.53
N GLY A 60 -13.30 -8.08 -5.85
CA GLY A 60 -14.49 -8.00 -6.71
C GLY A 60 -14.25 -8.34 -8.19
N HIS A 61 -13.67 -9.51 -8.45
CA HIS A 61 -13.92 -10.33 -9.66
C HIS A 61 -13.28 -11.70 -9.39
N ALA A 62 -14.09 -12.65 -8.92
CA ALA A 62 -13.73 -14.06 -8.86
C ALA A 62 -14.42 -14.74 -10.06
N ASP A 63 -13.87 -14.50 -11.24
CA ASP A 63 -14.06 -15.35 -12.41
C ASP A 63 -12.66 -15.64 -12.93
N GLY A 64 -12.30 -16.93 -12.96
CA GLY A 64 -11.05 -17.40 -13.56
C GLY A 64 -9.96 -17.74 -12.56
N GLU A 65 -9.96 -19.01 -12.13
CA GLU A 65 -8.79 -19.86 -12.14
C GLU A 65 -7.44 -19.22 -11.77
N HIS A 66 -7.06 -19.17 -10.49
CA HIS A 66 -5.64 -19.35 -10.15
C HIS A 66 -5.52 -20.00 -8.78
N ALA A 67 -4.97 -21.21 -8.81
CA ALA A 67 -4.74 -22.09 -7.69
C ALA A 67 -4.02 -21.37 -6.55
N HIS A 68 -4.50 -21.67 -5.35
CA HIS A 68 -3.78 -21.49 -4.10
C HIS A 68 -2.30 -21.79 -4.28
N GLY A 69 -1.47 -20.92 -3.69
CA GLY A 69 -0.02 -21.07 -3.61
C GLY A 69 0.40 -22.37 -2.93
N GLN A 70 0.31 -23.46 -3.68
CA GLN A 70 0.97 -24.71 -3.39
C GLN A 70 2.44 -24.48 -3.71
N HIS A 71 3.19 -24.11 -2.68
CA HIS A 71 4.64 -24.24 -2.70
C HIS A 71 4.90 -25.72 -3.09
N PRO A 72 5.47 -25.99 -4.28
CA PRO A 72 5.49 -27.34 -4.86
C PRO A 72 6.34 -28.31 -4.03
N ASP A 73 7.27 -27.80 -3.24
CA ASP A 73 8.07 -28.55 -2.27
C ASP A 73 7.23 -29.17 -1.14
N ALA A 74 6.15 -28.51 -0.68
CA ALA A 74 5.30 -28.97 0.41
C ALA A 74 4.35 -30.08 -0.06
N ASP A 75 3.85 -29.97 -1.28
CA ASP A 75 3.06 -31.04 -1.91
C ASP A 75 3.94 -32.28 -2.17
N GLU A 76 5.15 -32.07 -2.71
CA GLU A 76 6.09 -33.13 -3.02
C GLU A 76 6.57 -33.86 -1.74
N ALA A 77 6.90 -33.12 -0.68
CA ALA A 77 7.29 -33.70 0.61
C ALA A 77 6.15 -34.51 1.25
N TYR A 78 4.91 -34.01 1.18
CA TYR A 78 3.73 -34.73 1.70
C TYR A 78 3.47 -36.03 0.92
N ARG A 79 3.48 -35.95 -0.41
CA ARG A 79 3.29 -37.11 -1.28
C ARG A 79 4.36 -38.18 -1.06
N ARG A 80 5.62 -37.79 -0.93
CA ARG A 80 6.72 -38.70 -0.63
C ARG A 80 6.53 -39.44 0.69
N GLY A 81 6.10 -38.72 1.74
CA GLY A 81 5.81 -39.33 3.05
C GLY A 81 4.69 -40.38 2.99
N LEU A 82 3.63 -40.14 2.21
CA LEU A 82 2.55 -41.11 2.02
C LEU A 82 3.01 -42.38 1.27
N GLU A 83 3.86 -42.22 0.25
CA GLU A 83 4.40 -43.37 -0.48
C GLU A 83 5.34 -44.21 0.39
N GLU A 84 6.19 -43.56 1.19
CA GLU A 84 7.09 -44.24 2.13
C GLU A 84 6.29 -45.00 3.19
N GLY A 85 5.25 -44.39 3.78
CA GLY A 85 4.36 -45.06 4.74
C GLY A 85 3.62 -46.27 4.14
N ARG A 86 3.18 -46.18 2.87
CA ARG A 86 2.54 -47.31 2.17
C ARG A 86 3.53 -48.46 1.95
N LYS A 87 4.77 -48.16 1.52
CA LYS A 87 5.82 -49.16 1.31
C LYS A 87 6.20 -49.84 2.62
N GLU A 88 6.27 -49.09 3.71
CA GLU A 88 6.56 -49.62 5.03
C GLU A 88 5.43 -50.52 5.56
N ALA A 89 4.17 -50.10 5.39
CA ALA A 89 3.00 -50.91 5.77
C ALA A 89 2.90 -52.21 4.96
N ALA A 90 3.24 -52.18 3.67
CA ALA A 90 3.26 -53.36 2.81
C ALA A 90 4.40 -54.32 3.16
N LYS A 91 5.57 -53.81 3.57
CA LYS A 91 6.72 -54.61 4.02
C LYS A 91 6.50 -55.27 5.38
N ARG A 92 5.64 -54.67 6.22
CA ARG A 92 5.27 -55.18 7.54
C ARG A 92 4.15 -56.23 7.51
N ARG A 93 3.57 -56.51 6.33
CA ARG A 93 2.63 -57.62 6.09
C ARG A 93 3.34 -58.79 5.44
#